data_AF-A0A6I9LP10-F1
#
_entry.id   AF-A0A6I9LP10-F1
#
_cell.length_a   1.000
_cell.length_b   1.000
_cell.length_c   1.000
_cell.angle_alpha   90.00
_cell.angle_beta   90.00
_cell.angle_gamma   90.00
#
_symmetry.space_group_name_H-M   'P 1'
#
loop_
_entity.id
_entity.type
_entity.pdbx_description
1 polymer ?
#
loop_
_entity_poly.entity_id
_entity_poly.type
_entity_poly.pdbx_seq_one_letter_code
_entity_poly.pdbx_strand_id
1 'polypeptide(L)'
;MSESLVVCDVAEDLVEKLRKFRFRKETHNAAIIMKIDKDKRLVVLDEELEGISPDELKDELPERQPRFIVYSYKYQHDDGRVSYPLCFIFSSPVGCKPEQQMMYAGSKNKLVQTAELTKVFEIRNTEDLTEEWLREKLGFFH
;
A
#
# COMPACT_ATOMS: atom_id res chain seq x y z
N MET A 1 14.85 5.10 27.64
CA MET A 1 13.47 5.55 27.36
C MET A 1 12.94 4.65 26.26
N SER A 2 12.10 3.67 26.59
CA SER A 2 11.44 2.87 25.56
C SER A 2 10.41 3.77 24.88
N GLU A 3 10.68 4.22 23.65
CA GLU A 3 9.64 4.84 22.83
C GLU A 3 8.55 3.80 22.63
N SER A 4 7.41 4.04 23.28
CA SER A 4 6.19 3.29 23.06
C SER A 4 5.87 3.36 21.57
N LEU A 5 5.61 2.22 20.94
CA LEU A 5 5.14 2.14 19.55
C LEU A 5 3.88 3.01 19.41
N VAL A 6 4.02 4.17 18.76
CA VAL A 6 2.88 5.04 18.46
C VAL A 6 2.14 4.43 17.28
N VAL A 7 0.98 3.85 17.58
CA VAL A 7 0.02 3.35 16.58
C VAL A 7 -0.88 4.51 16.19
N CYS A 8 -0.89 4.85 14.90
CA CYS A 8 -1.76 5.89 14.35
C CYS A 8 -3.13 5.34 13.98
N ASP A 9 -4.16 6.15 14.18
CA ASP A 9 -5.53 5.89 13.68
C ASP A 9 -5.61 6.13 12.16
N VAL A 10 -6.67 5.66 11.52
CA VAL A 10 -6.92 5.90 10.09
C VAL A 10 -7.95 7.03 9.97
N ALA A 11 -7.66 8.05 9.17
CA ALA A 11 -8.60 9.15 8.97
C ALA A 11 -9.92 8.65 8.34
N GLU A 12 -11.07 9.16 8.81
CA GLU A 12 -12.40 8.68 8.40
C GLU A 12 -12.64 8.83 6.88
N ASP A 13 -12.21 9.95 6.32
CA ASP A 13 -12.26 10.23 4.88
C ASP A 13 -11.44 9.22 4.06
N LEU A 14 -10.27 8.80 4.57
CA LEU A 14 -9.46 7.75 3.99
C LEU A 14 -10.16 6.39 4.07
N VAL A 15 -10.84 6.06 5.17
CA VAL A 15 -11.60 4.80 5.29
C VAL A 15 -12.72 4.74 4.24
N GLU A 16 -13.47 5.82 4.07
CA GLU A 16 -14.50 5.90 3.04
C GLU A 16 -13.92 5.71 1.63
N LYS A 17 -12.76 6.30 1.38
CA LYS A 17 -12.06 6.21 0.09
C LYS A 17 -11.57 4.80 -0.20
N LEU A 18 -10.94 4.14 0.77
CA LEU A 18 -10.49 2.75 0.66
C LEU A 18 -11.67 1.80 0.44
N ARG A 19 -12.81 2.06 1.09
CA ARG A 19 -14.05 1.30 0.86
C ARG A 19 -14.56 1.46 -0.57
N LYS A 20 -14.62 2.69 -1.09
CA LYS A 20 -15.01 2.95 -2.49
C LYS A 20 -14.04 2.27 -3.46
N PHE A 21 -12.73 2.38 -3.20
CA PHE A 21 -11.67 1.81 -4.02
C PHE A 21 -11.75 0.28 -4.10
N ARG A 22 -12.11 -0.40 -3.00
CA ARG A 22 -12.32 -1.86 -2.99
C ARG A 22 -13.45 -2.34 -3.91
N PHE A 23 -14.50 -1.52 -4.06
CA PHE A 23 -15.66 -1.84 -4.89
C PHE A 23 -15.67 -1.06 -6.21
N ARG A 24 -14.52 -0.52 -6.63
CA ARG A 24 -14.37 0.21 -7.89
C ARG A 24 -14.74 -0.69 -9.08
N LYS A 25 -15.30 -0.09 -10.12
CA LYS A 25 -15.83 -0.80 -11.31
C LYS A 25 -14.92 -0.66 -12.52
N GLU A 26 -13.97 0.26 -12.44
CA GLU A 26 -12.94 0.55 -13.41
C GLU A 26 -12.03 -0.66 -13.62
N THR A 27 -11.62 -0.88 -14.87
CA THR A 27 -10.88 -2.08 -15.31
C THR A 27 -9.40 -1.82 -15.59
N HIS A 28 -8.89 -0.66 -15.20
CA HIS A 28 -7.47 -0.30 -15.26
C HIS A 28 -6.84 -0.34 -13.87
N ASN A 29 -5.51 -0.44 -13.81
CA ASN A 29 -4.78 -0.44 -12.56
C ASN A 29 -4.96 0.89 -11.82
N ALA A 30 -4.90 0.89 -10.50
CA ALA A 30 -4.94 2.11 -9.72
C ALA A 30 -4.22 1.94 -8.38
N ALA A 31 -3.76 3.04 -7.80
CA ALA A 31 -3.08 3.07 -6.52
C ALA A 31 -3.66 4.16 -5.61
N ILE A 32 -3.79 3.85 -4.32
CA ILE A 32 -3.93 4.83 -3.25
C ILE A 32 -2.67 4.80 -2.40
N ILE A 33 -1.91 5.90 -2.41
CA ILE A 33 -0.73 6.09 -1.58
C ILE A 33 -1.16 6.82 -0.30
N MET A 34 -0.71 6.31 0.84
CA MET A 34 -1.02 6.86 2.15
C MET A 34 0.25 7.10 2.95
N LYS A 35 0.20 8.14 3.78
CA LYS A 35 1.26 8.52 4.70
C LYS A 35 0.71 8.71 6.11
N ILE A 36 1.61 8.76 7.07
CA ILE A 36 1.30 9.18 8.44
C ILE A 36 1.53 10.68 8.56
N ASP A 37 0.47 11.42 8.88
CA ASP A 37 0.54 12.77 9.39
C ASP A 37 0.98 12.70 10.86
N LYS A 38 2.21 13.13 11.13
CA LYS A 38 2.82 13.03 12.47
C LYS A 38 2.14 13.96 13.49
N ASP A 39 1.66 15.10 13.04
CA ASP A 39 1.05 16.11 13.91
C ASP A 39 -0.33 15.63 14.35
N LYS A 40 -1.09 15.05 13.42
CA LYS A 40 -2.42 14.48 13.70
C LYS A 40 -2.37 13.06 14.24
N ARG A 41 -1.25 12.35 14.10
CA ARG A 41 -1.10 10.91 14.37
C ARG A 41 -2.13 10.06 13.64
N LEU A 42 -2.40 10.42 12.38
CA LEU A 42 -3.36 9.73 11.52
C LEU A 42 -2.68 9.24 10.25
N VAL A 43 -3.10 8.07 9.78
CA VAL A 43 -2.90 7.67 8.39
C VAL A 43 -3.87 8.49 7.53
N VAL A 44 -3.32 9.20 6.57
CA VAL A 44 -4.05 10.08 5.65
C VAL A 44 -3.72 9.72 4.20
N LEU A 45 -4.61 10.12 3.30
CA LEU A 45 -4.32 10.07 1.86
C LEU A 45 -3.10 10.94 1.56
N ASP A 46 -2.16 10.39 0.79
CA ASP A 46 -1.10 11.17 0.14
C ASP A 46 -1.53 11.49 -1.28
N GLU A 47 -1.74 10.44 -2.09
CA GLU A 47 -2.04 10.54 -3.52
C GLU A 47 -2.96 9.40 -3.98
N GLU A 48 -3.70 9.64 -5.06
CA GLU A 48 -4.46 8.63 -5.80
C GLU A 48 -4.06 8.69 -7.27
N LEU A 49 -3.75 7.52 -7.82
CA LEU A 49 -3.22 7.36 -9.16
C LEU A 49 -4.09 6.37 -9.94
N GLU A 50 -4.45 6.74 -11.16
CA GLU A 50 -5.29 5.93 -12.06
C GLU A 50 -4.50 5.59 -13.31
N GLY A 51 -4.56 4.32 -13.74
CA GLY A 51 -3.92 3.84 -14.96
C GLY A 51 -2.42 3.62 -14.85
N ILE A 52 -1.88 3.55 -13.63
CA ILE A 52 -0.45 3.40 -13.37
C ILE A 52 -0.04 1.91 -13.29
N SER A 53 1.09 1.55 -13.90
CA SER A 53 1.70 0.23 -13.78
C SER A 53 2.53 0.08 -12.49
N PRO A 54 2.87 -1.14 -12.05
CA PRO A 54 3.76 -1.33 -10.90
C PRO A 54 5.13 -0.67 -11.10
N ASP A 55 5.67 -0.78 -12.31
CA ASP A 55 6.98 -0.23 -12.68
C ASP A 55 7.01 1.30 -12.74
N GLU A 56 5.88 1.96 -13.03
CA GLU A 56 5.74 3.42 -12.90
C GLU A 56 5.47 3.84 -11.46
N LEU A 57 4.67 3.05 -10.73
CA LEU A 57 4.29 3.35 -9.34
C LEU A 57 5.49 3.45 -8.40
N LYS A 58 6.57 2.70 -8.67
CA LYS A 58 7.79 2.79 -7.85
C LYS A 58 8.43 4.18 -7.90
N ASP A 59 8.32 4.88 -9.04
CA ASP A 59 8.93 6.20 -9.26
C ASP A 59 8.17 7.31 -8.51
N GLU A 60 6.89 7.07 -8.18
CA GLU A 60 6.07 7.93 -7.34
C GLU A 60 6.35 7.74 -5.84
N LEU A 61 7.13 6.72 -5.46
CA LEU A 61 7.42 6.41 -4.06
C LEU A 61 8.73 7.04 -3.57
N PRO A 62 8.75 7.63 -2.36
CA PRO A 62 9.96 8.20 -1.81
C PRO A 62 10.98 7.13 -1.39
N GLU A 63 12.21 7.21 -1.90
CA GLU A 63 13.29 6.25 -1.59
C GLU A 63 13.80 6.26 -0.14
N ARG A 64 13.42 7.27 0.65
CA ARG A 64 13.93 7.48 2.03
C ARG A 64 12.84 7.64 3.08
N GLN A 65 11.58 7.43 2.71
CA GLN A 65 10.46 7.56 3.63
C GLN A 65 9.47 6.42 3.42
N PRO A 66 8.88 5.86 4.48
CA PRO A 66 7.91 4.79 4.29
C PRO A 66 6.60 5.33 3.70
N ARG A 67 5.89 4.46 2.98
CA ARG A 67 4.53 4.67 2.47
C ARG A 67 3.72 3.39 2.55
N PHE A 68 2.41 3.55 2.75
CA PHE A 68 1.46 2.46 2.54
C PHE A 68 0.80 2.65 1.19
N ILE A 69 0.57 1.56 0.48
CA ILE A 69 -0.09 1.59 -0.81
C ILE A 69 -1.22 0.56 -0.80
N VAL A 70 -2.39 0.93 -1.28
CA VAL A 70 -3.40 -0.01 -1.75
C VAL A 70 -3.41 0.01 -3.27
N TYR A 71 -3.09 -1.12 -3.89
CA TYR A 71 -2.95 -1.25 -5.33
C TYR A 71 -3.98 -2.24 -5.88
N SER A 72 -4.79 -1.78 -6.83
CA SER A 72 -5.71 -2.62 -7.61
C SER A 72 -5.01 -3.00 -8.91
N TYR A 73 -4.61 -4.27 -9.02
CA TYR A 73 -3.86 -4.76 -10.18
C TYR A 73 -4.76 -5.58 -11.09
N LYS A 74 -4.80 -5.26 -12.37
CA LYS A 74 -5.44 -6.07 -13.41
C LYS A 74 -4.56 -7.30 -13.69
N TYR A 75 -4.91 -8.41 -13.07
CA TYR A 75 -4.20 -9.67 -13.24
C TYR A 75 -4.86 -10.51 -14.34
N GLN A 76 -4.14 -10.74 -15.44
CA GLN A 76 -4.54 -11.68 -16.47
C GLN A 76 -3.97 -13.07 -16.16
N HIS A 77 -4.86 -14.03 -15.98
CA HIS A 77 -4.53 -15.43 -15.71
C HIS A 77 -4.18 -16.16 -17.00
N ASP A 78 -3.39 -17.22 -16.89
CA ASP A 78 -2.97 -18.05 -18.03
C ASP A 78 -4.15 -18.76 -18.71
N ASP A 79 -5.25 -18.98 -17.97
CA ASP A 79 -6.50 -19.54 -18.49
C ASP A 79 -7.42 -18.51 -19.18
N GLY A 80 -6.98 -17.26 -19.29
CA GLY A 80 -7.70 -16.16 -19.93
C GLY A 80 -8.67 -15.42 -19.00
N ARG A 81 -8.84 -15.82 -17.74
CA ARG A 81 -9.60 -15.03 -16.76
C ARG A 81 -8.86 -13.73 -16.44
N VAL A 82 -9.62 -12.71 -16.05
CA VAL A 82 -9.06 -11.45 -15.51
C VAL A 82 -9.63 -11.23 -14.13
N SER A 83 -8.76 -10.93 -13.17
CA SER A 83 -9.14 -10.53 -11.82
C SER A 83 -8.50 -9.20 -11.45
N TYR A 84 -9.03 -8.58 -10.40
CA TYR A 84 -8.54 -7.29 -9.87
C TYR A 84 -8.17 -7.44 -8.39
N PRO A 85 -7.15 -8.24 -8.03
CA PRO A 85 -6.71 -8.36 -6.65
C PRO A 85 -6.36 -6.98 -6.07
N LEU A 86 -6.92 -6.71 -4.89
CA LEU A 86 -6.55 -5.58 -4.07
C LEU A 86 -5.39 -5.96 -3.15
N CYS A 87 -4.25 -5.28 -3.33
CA CYS A 87 -3.01 -5.57 -2.64
C CYS A 87 -2.66 -4.42 -1.71
N PHE A 88 -2.29 -4.73 -0.48
CA PHE A 88 -1.60 -3.80 0.39
C PHE A 88 -0.10 -3.96 0.22
N ILE A 89 0.61 -2.87 0.01
CA ILE A 89 2.07 -2.85 -0.12
C ILE A 89 2.62 -1.84 0.88
N PHE A 90 3.46 -2.31 1.79
CA PHE A 90 4.23 -1.44 2.68
C PHE A 90 5.59 -1.17 2.04
N SER A 91 5.78 0.03 1.51
CA SER A 91 7.10 0.50 1.11
C SER A 91 7.84 1.00 2.34
N SER A 92 8.91 0.30 2.73
CA SER A 92 9.76 0.66 3.86
C SER A 92 11.24 0.66 3.47
N PRO A 93 11.69 1.66 2.69
CA PRO A 93 13.07 1.75 2.24
C PRO A 93 14.09 1.67 3.38
N VAL A 94 15.22 1.00 3.17
CA VAL A 94 16.28 0.85 4.20
C VAL A 94 16.87 2.17 4.71
N GLY A 95 16.76 3.25 3.91
CA GLY A 95 17.23 4.59 4.28
C GLY A 95 16.31 5.37 5.23
N CYS A 96 15.18 4.80 5.66
CA CYS A 96 14.22 5.46 6.54
C CYS A 96 14.78 5.69 7.94
N LYS A 97 14.33 6.78 8.60
CA LYS A 97 14.64 6.99 10.03
C LYS A 97 13.98 5.87 10.87
N PRO A 98 14.69 5.25 11.83
CA PRO A 98 14.15 4.16 12.64
C PRO A 98 12.81 4.48 13.31
N GLU A 99 12.68 5.70 13.87
CA GLU A 99 11.44 6.18 14.49
C GLU A 99 10.25 6.18 13.51
N GLN A 100 10.47 6.63 12.27
CA GLN A 100 9.44 6.59 11.23
C GLN A 100 9.09 5.15 10.86
N GLN A 101 10.09 4.30 10.68
CA GLN A 101 9.86 2.90 10.34
C GLN A 101 9.05 2.20 11.43
N MET A 102 9.34 2.44 12.71
CA MET A 102 8.58 1.90 13.84
C MET A 102 7.13 2.40 13.85
N MET A 103 6.89 3.70 13.64
CA MET A 103 5.55 4.28 13.61
C MET A 103 4.70 3.71 12.46
N TYR A 104 5.27 3.55 11.26
CA TYR A 104 4.58 2.91 10.15
C TYR A 104 4.36 1.41 10.43
N ALA A 105 5.37 0.67 10.89
CA ALA A 105 5.22 -0.75 11.19
C ALA A 105 4.15 -1.01 12.27
N GLY A 106 4.09 -0.17 13.31
CA GLY A 106 3.07 -0.23 14.36
C GLY A 106 1.65 0.08 13.87
N SER A 107 1.52 0.97 12.88
CA SER A 107 0.23 1.40 12.33
C SER A 107 -0.29 0.47 11.22
N LYS A 108 0.60 -0.33 10.59
CA LYS A 108 0.29 -1.20 9.46
C LYS A 108 -0.91 -2.12 9.72
N ASN A 109 -0.89 -2.84 10.84
CA ASN A 109 -1.92 -3.85 11.12
C ASN A 109 -3.31 -3.23 11.28
N LYS A 110 -3.38 -2.05 11.91
CA LYS A 110 -4.64 -1.32 12.08
C LYS A 110 -5.21 -0.91 10.72
N LEU A 111 -4.38 -0.32 9.86
CA LEU A 111 -4.78 0.07 8.50
C LEU A 111 -5.27 -1.13 7.67
N VAL A 112 -4.52 -2.25 7.68
CA VAL A 112 -4.89 -3.48 6.97
C VAL A 112 -6.25 -4.01 7.45
N GLN A 113 -6.49 -4.03 8.76
CA GLN A 113 -7.76 -4.47 9.34
C GLN A 113 -8.91 -3.53 8.96
N THR A 114 -8.71 -2.21 9.10
CA THR A 114 -9.72 -1.20 8.77
C THR A 114 -10.09 -1.24 7.28
N ALA A 115 -9.14 -1.50 6.39
CA ALA A 115 -9.37 -1.60 4.96
C ALA A 115 -9.76 -3.01 4.48
N GLU A 116 -9.84 -3.99 5.38
CA GLU A 116 -10.17 -5.40 5.09
C GLU A 116 -9.30 -6.02 3.99
N LEU A 117 -8.00 -5.73 4.02
CA LEU A 117 -7.04 -6.19 3.02
C LEU A 117 -6.46 -7.55 3.42
N THR A 118 -6.47 -8.49 2.47
CA THR A 118 -6.00 -9.87 2.72
C THR A 118 -4.64 -10.18 2.11
N LYS A 119 -4.26 -9.45 1.06
CA LYS A 119 -2.97 -9.59 0.38
C LYS A 119 -2.04 -8.48 0.84
N VAL A 120 -1.12 -8.81 1.75
CA VAL A 120 -0.27 -7.83 2.44
C VAL A 120 1.19 -8.13 2.11
N PHE A 121 1.86 -7.17 1.48
CA PHE A 121 3.24 -7.27 1.04
C PHE A 121 4.09 -6.15 1.64
N GLU A 122 5.40 -6.33 1.61
CA GLU A 122 6.37 -5.33 2.06
C GLU A 122 7.58 -5.35 1.13
N ILE A 123 8.06 -4.16 0.78
CA ILE A 123 9.30 -3.95 0.01
C ILE A 123 10.27 -3.10 0.83
N ARG A 124 11.56 -3.39 0.70
CA ARG A 124 12.66 -2.68 1.38
C ARG A 124 13.44 -1.76 0.45
N ASN A 125 13.17 -1.84 -0.83
CA ASN A 125 13.63 -0.93 -1.87
C ASN A 125 12.44 -0.64 -2.80
N THR A 126 12.28 0.60 -3.24
CA THR A 126 11.23 0.97 -4.20
C THR A 126 11.44 0.25 -5.52
N GLU A 127 12.70 0.03 -5.93
CA GLU A 127 13.05 -0.73 -7.14
C GLU A 127 12.56 -2.18 -7.15
N ASP A 128 12.24 -2.76 -5.98
CA ASP A 128 11.67 -4.10 -5.91
C ASP A 128 10.20 -4.13 -6.39
N LEU A 129 9.53 -2.98 -6.47
CA LEU A 129 8.15 -2.86 -6.92
C LEU A 129 8.10 -2.91 -8.45
N THR A 130 8.04 -4.13 -8.99
CA THR A 130 7.90 -4.38 -10.43
C THR A 130 6.66 -5.24 -10.70
N GLU A 131 6.23 -5.27 -11.97
CA GLU A 131 5.13 -6.16 -12.37
C GLU A 131 5.49 -7.64 -12.12
N GLU A 132 6.72 -8.04 -12.41
CA GLU A 132 7.21 -9.40 -12.16
C GLU A 132 7.11 -9.77 -10.67
N TRP A 133 7.63 -8.90 -9.79
CA TRP A 133 7.56 -9.11 -8.35
C TRP A 133 6.12 -9.24 -7.86
N LEU A 134 5.23 -8.34 -8.31
CA LEU A 134 3.84 -8.37 -7.87
C LEU A 134 3.13 -9.65 -8.34
N ARG A 135 3.37 -10.09 -9.58
CA ARG A 135 2.82 -11.34 -10.10
C ARG A 135 3.33 -12.56 -9.33
N GLU A 136 4.62 -12.60 -8.99
CA GLU A 136 5.19 -13.65 -8.13
C GLU A 136 4.46 -13.70 -6.78
N LYS A 137 4.29 -12.55 -6.12
CA LYS A 137 3.57 -12.46 -4.83
C LYS A 137 2.10 -12.90 -4.93
N LEU A 138 1.44 -12.60 -6.05
CA LEU A 138 0.06 -12.98 -6.29
C LEU A 138 -0.12 -14.46 -6.61
N GLY A 139 0.89 -15.10 -7.23
CA GLY A 139 0.89 -16.53 -7.54
C GLY A 139 0.70 -17.42 -6.30
N PHE A 140 1.09 -16.97 -5.11
CA PHE A 140 0.89 -17.70 -3.85
C PHE A 140 -0.57 -17.78 -3.37
N PHE A 141 -1.48 -16.99 -3.96
CA PHE A 141 -2.90 -16.94 -3.59
C PHE A 141 -3.81 -17.64 -4.60
N HIS A 142 -3.23 -18.35 -5.56
CA HIS A 142 -3.91 -19.05 -6.65
C HIS A 142 -3.71 -20.56 -6.60
#